data_AF-A0A397TXD9-F1
#
_entry.id   AF-A0A397TXD9-F1
#
_cell.length_a   1.000
_cell.length_b   1.000
_cell.length_c   1.000
_cell.angle_alpha   90.00
_cell.angle_beta   90.00
_cell.angle_gamma   90.00
#
_symmetry.space_group_name_H-M   'P 1'
#
loop_
_entity.id
_entity.type
_entity.pdbx_description
1 polymer ?
#
loop_
_entity_poly.entity_id
_entity_poly.type
_entity_poly.pdbx_seq_one_letter_code
_entity_poly.pdbx_strand_id
1 'polypeptide(L)' 'KIESSAPAGTILKGINFLKNGNDPVAKLEEEYPHWLWELLDEEKQKTQSQDPNSRTYHRKERKEMIKNNNFDRSRKK' A
#
# COMPACT_ATOMS: atom_id res chain seq x y z
N LYS A 1 13.68 11.40 -10.10
CA LYS A 1 13.16 12.24 -9.01
C LYS A 1 11.80 11.67 -8.65
N ILE A 2 11.61 11.20 -7.41
CA ILE A 2 10.27 10.76 -6.97
C ILE A 2 9.52 12.06 -6.70
N GLU A 3 8.61 12.42 -7.60
CA GLU A 3 7.84 13.66 -7.50
C GLU A 3 6.48 13.34 -6.88
N SER A 4 6.14 14.07 -5.82
CA SER A 4 4.82 13.99 -5.20
C SER A 4 3.76 14.46 -6.18
N SER A 5 2.63 13.73 -6.26
CA SER A 5 1.47 14.15 -7.04
C SER A 5 0.77 15.38 -6.44
N ALA A 6 0.99 15.66 -5.15
CA ALA A 6 0.50 16.83 -4.46
C ALA A 6 1.70 17.70 -4.04
N PRO A 7 1.97 18.83 -4.74
CA PRO A 7 3.02 19.75 -4.33
C PRO A 7 2.66 20.46 -3.02
N ALA A 8 3.67 21.02 -2.36
CA ALA A 8 3.48 21.79 -1.14
C ALA A 8 2.45 22.92 -1.33
N GLY A 9 1.56 23.09 -0.35
CA GLY A 9 0.46 24.06 -0.42
C GLY A 9 -0.84 23.50 -0.99
N THR A 10 -0.85 22.27 -1.51
CA THR A 10 -2.09 21.64 -2.00
C THR A 10 -3.02 21.30 -0.84
N ILE A 11 -4.26 21.81 -0.85
CA ILE A 11 -5.28 21.47 0.16
C ILE A 11 -5.83 20.07 -0.16
N LEU A 12 -5.68 19.15 0.78
CA LEU A 12 -6.14 17.77 0.65
C LEU A 12 -7.61 17.67 1.06
N LYS A 13 -8.49 17.94 0.08
CA LYS A 13 -9.94 18.02 0.28
C LYS A 13 -10.53 16.70 0.77
N GLY A 14 -11.43 16.77 1.75
CA GLY A 14 -12.22 15.62 2.22
C GLY A 14 -11.47 14.67 3.15
N ILE A 15 -10.31 15.06 3.68
CA ILE A 15 -9.61 14.32 4.73
C ILE A 15 -10.15 14.70 6.11
N ASN A 16 -10.50 15.97 6.31
CA ASN A 16 -11.03 16.41 7.60
C ASN A 16 -12.46 15.91 7.83
N PHE A 17 -12.67 15.22 8.95
CA PHE A 17 -13.99 14.73 9.39
C PHE A 17 -14.56 15.56 10.56
N LEU A 18 -13.82 16.53 11.10
CA LEU A 18 -14.27 17.39 12.19
C LEU A 18 -15.09 18.55 11.66
N LYS A 19 -16.24 18.83 12.29
CA LYS A 19 -17.17 19.91 11.89
C LYS A 19 -16.53 21.30 11.86
N ASN A 20 -15.63 21.59 12.79
CA ASN A 20 -14.92 22.87 12.89
C ASN A 20 -13.44 22.72 12.50
N GLY A 21 -13.08 21.65 11.79
CA GLY A 21 -11.72 21.43 11.29
C GLY A 21 -11.51 22.04 9.91
N ASN A 22 -10.25 22.23 9.54
CA ASN A 22 -9.85 22.57 8.18
C ASN A 22 -9.19 21.35 7.52
N ASP A 23 -9.32 21.22 6.21
CA ASP A 23 -8.60 20.21 5.45
C ASP A 23 -7.08 20.43 5.55
N PRO A 24 -6.29 19.36 5.73
CA PRO A 24 -4.85 19.47 5.85
C PRO A 24 -4.23 19.92 4.54
N VAL A 25 -3.15 20.71 4.64
CA VAL A 25 -2.37 21.19 3.51
C VAL A 25 -1.14 20.30 3.34
N ALA A 26 -0.85 19.90 2.10
CA ALA A 26 0.34 19.14 1.75
C ALA A 26 1.61 19.94 2.10
N LYS A 27 2.54 19.29 2.79
CA LYS A 27 3.85 19.83 3.17
C LYS A 27 4.86 19.64 2.05
N LEU A 28 6.07 20.16 2.24
CA LEU A 28 7.22 19.86 1.40
C LEU A 28 7.57 18.36 1.48
N GLU A 29 8.11 17.81 0.39
CA GLU A 29 8.50 16.39 0.30
C GLU A 29 9.51 15.99 1.39
N GLU A 30 10.41 16.92 1.75
CA GLU A 30 11.45 16.75 2.77
C GLU A 30 10.91 16.69 4.21
N GLU A 31 9.72 17.26 4.46
CA GLU A 31 9.07 17.18 5.77
C GLU A 31 8.39 15.82 5.99
N TYR A 32 8.20 15.04 4.93
CA TYR A 32 7.64 13.71 5.05
C TYR A 32 8.75 12.68 5.33
N PRO A 33 8.50 11.70 6.21
CA PRO A 33 9.45 10.63 6.45
C PRO A 33 9.81 9.85 5.17
N HIS A 34 11.06 9.42 5.06
CA HIS A 34 11.57 8.72 3.87
C HIS A 34 10.77 7.46 3.49
N TRP A 35 10.27 6.72 4.49
CA TRP A 35 9.51 5.49 4.26
C TRP A 35 8.27 5.68 3.39
N LEU A 36 7.71 6.89 3.33
CA LEU A 36 6.53 7.20 2.50
C LEU A 36 6.81 6.94 1.03
N TRP A 37 8.01 7.30 0.57
CA TRP A 37 8.43 7.18 -0.83
C TRP A 37 8.82 5.75 -1.20
N GLU A 38 9.14 4.93 -0.20
CA GLU A 38 9.45 3.51 -0.39
C GLU A 38 8.19 2.63 -0.47
N LEU A 39 7.03 3.14 -0.05
CA LEU A 39 5.81 2.34 0.09
C LEU A 39 5.32 1.77 -1.25
N LEU A 40 5.49 2.53 -2.34
CA LEU A 40 5.07 2.16 -3.69
C LEU A 40 6.19 1.56 -4.54
N ASP A 41 7.36 1.30 -3.94
CA ASP A 41 8.48 0.68 -4.63
C ASP A 41 8.16 -0.78 -4.98
N GLU A 42 7.90 -1.04 -6.27
CA GLU A 42 7.55 -2.36 -6.77
C GLU A 42 8.67 -3.38 -6.57
N GLU A 43 9.93 -2.97 -6.64
CA GLU A 43 11.07 -3.89 -6.49
C GLU A 43 11.16 -4.38 -5.05
N LYS A 44 10.97 -3.48 -4.07
CA LYS A 44 10.88 -3.84 -2.66
C LYS A 44 9.69 -4.75 -2.38
N GLN A 45 8.52 -4.44 -2.95
CA GLN A 45 7.34 -5.30 -2.78
C GLN A 45 7.56 -6.70 -3.36
N LYS A 46 8.15 -6.79 -4.57
CA LYS A 46 8.51 -8.08 -5.20
C LYS A 46 9.49 -8.84 -4.34
N THR A 47 10.55 -8.20 -3.86
CA THR A 47 11.55 -8.80 -2.97
C THR A 47 10.91 -9.37 -1.70
N GLN A 48 10.09 -8.59 -1.00
CA GLN A 48 9.39 -9.06 0.19
C GLN A 48 8.44 -10.23 -0.11
N SER A 49 7.82 -10.24 -1.29
CA SER A 49 6.91 -11.32 -1.68
C SER A 49 7.61 -12.63 -2.03
N GLN A 50 8.93 -12.62 -2.21
CA GLN A 50 9.77 -13.79 -2.51
C GLN A 50 10.60 -14.24 -1.31
N ASP A 51 10.75 -13.40 -0.28
CA ASP A 51 11.47 -13.74 0.95
C ASP A 51 10.68 -14.75 1.80
N PRO A 52 11.19 -15.97 2.05
CA PRO A 52 10.52 -16.98 2.86
C PRO A 52 10.26 -16.57 4.31
N ASN A 53 10.98 -15.58 4.84
CA ASN A 53 10.77 -15.07 6.20
C ASN A 53 9.75 -13.92 6.27
N SER A 54 9.27 -13.45 5.12
CA SER A 54 8.35 -12.32 5.05
C SER A 54 6.88 -12.74 5.24
N ARG A 55 6.15 -11.93 6.00
CA ARG A 55 4.68 -12.06 6.13
C ARG A 55 3.97 -11.96 4.78
N THR A 56 4.47 -11.18 3.82
CA THR A 56 3.82 -11.01 2.51
C THR A 56 3.94 -12.26 1.66
N TYR A 57 5.08 -12.95 1.68
CA TYR A 57 5.28 -14.27 1.07
C TYR A 57 4.25 -15.28 1.57
N HIS A 58 4.17 -15.49 2.88
CA HIS A 58 3.21 -16.46 3.45
C HIS A 58 1.74 -16.10 3.18
N ARG A 59 1.40 -14.81 3.09
CA ARG A 59 0.05 -14.37 2.72
C ARG A 59 -0.27 -14.74 1.27
N LYS A 60 0.69 -14.62 0.36
CA LYS A 60 0.55 -14.98 -1.05
C LYS A 60 0.34 -16.49 -1.22
N GLU A 61 1.24 -17.29 -0.65
CA GLU A 61 1.16 -18.77 -0.67
C GLU A 61 -0.18 -19.26 -0.11
N ARG A 62 -0.61 -18.75 1.04
CA ARG A 62 -1.90 -19.12 1.64
C ARG A 62 -3.08 -18.81 0.72
N LYS A 63 -3.05 -17.64 0.05
CA LYS A 63 -4.12 -17.23 -0.88
C LYS A 63 -4.18 -18.17 -2.08
N GLU A 64 -3.04 -18.58 -2.63
CA GLU A 64 -2.96 -19.51 -3.76
C GLU A 64 -3.45 -20.90 -3.37
N MET A 65 -3.05 -21.41 -2.21
CA MET A 65 -3.54 -22.68 -1.67
C MET A 65 -5.07 -22.69 -1.48
N ILE A 66 -5.64 -21.61 -0.92
CA ILE A 66 -7.10 -21.50 -0.74
C ILE A 66 -7.80 -21.49 -2.10
N LYS A 67 -7.27 -20.74 -3.09
CA LYS A 67 -7.84 -20.72 -4.44
C LYS A 67 -7.84 -22.09 -5.09
N ASN A 68 -6.71 -22.81 -5.03
CA ASN A 68 -6.57 -24.14 -5.61
C ASN A 68 -7.53 -25.14 -4.95
N ASN A 69 -7.60 -25.15 -3.62
CA ASN A 69 -8.54 -26.00 -2.88
C ASN A 69 -10.00 -25.69 -3.23
N ASN A 70 -10.37 -24.40 -3.34
CA ASN A 70 -11.71 -24.00 -3.76
C ASN A 70 -12.02 -24.44 -5.19
N PHE A 71 -11.04 -24.33 -6.10
CA PHE A 71 -11.16 -24.74 -7.49
C PHE A 71 -11.36 -26.26 -7.62
N ASP A 72 -10.55 -27.06 -6.93
CA ASP A 72 -10.67 -28.52 -6.93
C ASP A 72 -12.01 -28.99 -6.36
N ARG A 73 -12.49 -28.31 -5.31
CA ARG A 73 -13.83 -28.58 -4.73
C ARG A 73 -14.96 -28.25 -5.71
N SER A 74 -14.84 -27.14 -6.45
CA SER A 74 -15.86 -26.74 -7.42
C SER A 74 -16.00 -27.72 -8.60
N ARG A 75 -14.93 -28.43 -8.97
CA ARG A 75 -14.91 -29.42 -10.06
C ARG A 75 -15.39 -30.82 -9.65
N LYS A 76 -15.42 -31.11 -8.34
CA LYS A 76 -15.89 -32.40 -7.78
C LYS A 76 -17.40 -32.42 -7.52
N LYS A 77 -18.11 -31.35 -7.88
CA LYS A 77 -19.57 -31.24 -7.88
C LYS A 77 -20.10 -31.49 -9.28
#